data_AF-A0A519HRQ1-F1
#
_entry.id   AF-A0A519HRQ1-F1
#
_cell.length_a   1.000
_cell.length_b   1.000
_cell.length_c   1.000
_cell.angle_alpha   90.00
_cell.angle_beta   90.00
_cell.angle_gamma   90.00
#
_symmetry.space_group_name_H-M   'P 1'
#
loop_
_entity.id
_entity.type
_entity.pdbx_description
1 polymer ?
#
loop_
_entity_poly.entity_id
_entity_poly.type
_entity_poly.pdbx_seq_one_letter_code
_entity_poly.pdbx_strand_id
1 'polypeptide(L)'
;MRVLAISVIALLAAGTAQASERLSDGDYAKLGRCAGLATAAGQDAHPYQTRLQAERSNRIGQALLGAQNARRDAQRQFRSANAETRERLNQELTGTCAALVG
;
A
#
# COMPACT_ATOMS: atom_id res chain seq x y z
N MET A 1 -26.96 0.22 47.84
CA MET A 1 -27.06 0.76 46.46
C MET A 1 -26.11 1.93 46.32
N ARG A 2 -25.08 1.82 45.47
CA ARG A 2 -24.41 2.95 44.78
C ARG A 2 -23.37 2.40 43.78
N VAL A 3 -23.90 2.13 42.59
CA VAL A 3 -23.35 2.18 41.23
C VAL A 3 -21.82 2.17 41.04
N LEU A 4 -21.35 1.14 40.34
CA LEU A 4 -20.04 1.02 39.69
C LEU A 4 -19.95 2.00 38.50
N ALA A 5 -18.90 2.81 38.43
CA ALA A 5 -18.56 3.59 37.23
C ALA A 5 -17.29 2.99 36.60
N ILE A 6 -17.48 2.17 35.56
CA ILE A 6 -16.40 1.60 34.73
C ILE A 6 -16.06 2.65 33.67
N SER A 7 -14.84 3.19 33.71
CA SER A 7 -14.31 4.06 32.65
C SER A 7 -13.70 3.20 31.55
N VAL A 8 -14.49 2.87 30.52
CA VAL A 8 -13.96 2.31 29.26
C VAL A 8 -13.34 3.46 28.47
N ILE A 9 -12.01 3.51 28.41
CA ILE A 9 -11.30 4.38 27.46
C ILE A 9 -11.36 3.69 26.11
N ALA A 10 -12.37 4.03 25.31
CA ALA A 10 -12.37 3.71 23.89
C ALA A 10 -11.26 4.55 23.23
N LEU A 11 -10.11 3.93 22.98
CA LEU A 11 -9.15 4.48 22.03
C LEU A 11 -9.87 4.59 20.69
N LEU A 12 -10.18 5.81 20.28
CA LEU A 12 -10.65 6.11 18.96
C LEU A 12 -9.58 5.61 17.98
N ALA A 13 -9.89 4.52 17.27
CA ALA A 13 -9.36 4.32 15.95
C ALA A 13 -9.80 5.54 15.15
N ALA A 14 -8.94 6.54 15.06
CA ALA A 14 -9.01 7.55 14.03
C ALA A 14 -8.80 6.81 12.71
N GLY A 15 -9.86 6.17 12.22
CA GLY A 15 -10.04 5.94 10.81
C GLY A 15 -10.11 7.32 10.21
N THR A 16 -8.97 7.84 9.77
CA THR A 16 -8.97 8.87 8.76
C THR A 16 -9.68 8.21 7.58
N ALA A 17 -10.96 8.52 7.45
CA ALA A 17 -11.60 8.46 6.15
C ALA A 17 -10.71 9.32 5.28
N GLN A 18 -9.84 8.68 4.49
CA GLN A 18 -9.05 9.34 3.47
C GLN A 18 -10.07 9.82 2.45
N ALA A 19 -10.65 11.00 2.71
CA ALA A 19 -11.10 11.88 1.66
C ALA A 19 -10.02 11.79 0.59
N SER A 20 -10.41 11.49 -0.65
CA SER A 20 -9.56 11.24 -1.81
C SER A 20 -8.57 12.39 -2.02
N GLU A 21 -7.54 12.44 -1.18
CA GLU A 21 -6.44 13.38 -1.23
C GLU A 21 -5.61 12.84 -2.39
N ARG A 22 -5.48 13.68 -3.42
CA ARG A 22 -4.69 13.35 -4.60
C ARG A 22 -3.39 12.74 -4.13
N LEU A 23 -3.12 11.54 -4.62
CA LEU A 23 -1.93 10.81 -4.19
C LEU A 23 -0.68 11.68 -4.40
N SER A 24 0.28 11.65 -3.48
CA SER A 24 1.59 12.21 -3.80
C SER A 24 2.23 11.40 -4.92
N ASP A 25 3.12 12.01 -5.72
CA ASP A 25 3.93 11.26 -6.70
C ASP A 25 4.76 10.16 -6.01
N GLY A 26 5.18 10.39 -4.75
CA GLY A 26 5.86 9.40 -3.93
C GLY A 26 4.95 8.22 -3.58
N ASP A 27 3.69 8.48 -3.21
CA ASP A 27 2.73 7.41 -2.94
C ASP A 27 2.33 6.68 -4.23
N TYR A 28 2.34 7.37 -5.37
CA TYR A 28 2.05 6.76 -6.67
C TYR A 28 3.16 5.78 -7.05
N ALA A 29 4.42 6.13 -6.76
CA ALA A 29 5.55 5.21 -6.88
C ALA A 29 5.44 4.02 -5.92
N LYS A 30 5.04 4.24 -4.65
CA LYS A 30 4.78 3.15 -3.69
C LYS A 30 3.66 2.22 -4.17
N LEU A 31 2.60 2.76 -4.76
CA LEU A 31 1.52 1.97 -5.37
C LEU A 31 2.04 1.08 -6.50
N GLY A 32 2.96 1.61 -7.33
CA GLY A 32 3.72 0.83 -8.30
C GLY A 32 4.48 -0.34 -7.67
N ARG A 33 5.24 -0.08 -6.59
CA ARG A 33 5.95 -1.10 -5.81
C ARG A 33 5.00 -2.16 -5.27
N CYS A 34 3.90 -1.76 -4.64
CA CYS A 34 2.90 -2.68 -4.08
C CYS A 34 2.26 -3.58 -5.14
N ALA A 35 1.90 -3.02 -6.30
CA ALA A 35 1.42 -3.82 -7.42
C ALA A 35 2.47 -4.85 -7.89
N GLY A 36 3.75 -4.46 -7.88
CA GLY A 36 4.87 -5.33 -8.25
C GLY A 36 5.08 -6.46 -7.25
N LEU A 37 5.10 -6.14 -5.96
CA LEU A 37 5.23 -7.11 -4.88
C LEU A 37 4.06 -8.11 -4.89
N ALA A 38 2.82 -7.64 -4.97
CA ALA A 38 1.63 -8.49 -4.98
C ALA A 38 1.67 -9.46 -6.17
N THR A 39 2.04 -8.97 -7.35
CA THR A 39 2.19 -9.79 -8.56
C THR A 39 3.27 -10.87 -8.38
N ALA A 40 4.42 -10.52 -7.81
CA ALA A 40 5.52 -11.48 -7.62
C ALA A 40 5.26 -12.49 -6.49
N ALA A 41 4.50 -12.09 -5.48
CA ALA A 41 4.06 -12.94 -4.38
C ALA A 41 2.89 -13.87 -4.75
N GLY A 42 2.28 -13.69 -5.93
CA GLY A 42 1.07 -14.43 -6.32
C GLY A 42 -0.19 -14.03 -5.55
N GLN A 43 -0.19 -12.82 -4.97
CA GLN A 43 -1.35 -12.24 -4.29
C GLN A 43 -2.16 -11.36 -5.24
N ASP A 44 -3.35 -10.94 -4.81
CA ASP A 44 -4.20 -10.08 -5.62
C ASP A 44 -3.57 -8.69 -5.83
N ALA A 45 -3.15 -8.42 -7.07
CA ALA A 45 -2.58 -7.15 -7.48
C ALA A 45 -3.63 -6.17 -8.05
N HIS A 46 -4.86 -6.63 -8.27
CA HIS A 46 -5.94 -5.86 -8.88
C HIS A 46 -6.23 -4.52 -8.18
N PRO A 47 -6.36 -4.44 -6.84
CA PRO A 47 -6.66 -3.17 -6.17
C PRO A 47 -5.59 -2.10 -6.42
N TYR A 48 -4.31 -2.49 -6.40
CA TYR A 48 -3.20 -1.57 -6.69
C TYR A 48 -3.18 -1.12 -8.15
N GLN A 49 -3.44 -2.04 -9.09
CA GLN A 49 -3.47 -1.73 -10.51
C GLN A 49 -4.64 -0.79 -10.86
N THR A 50 -5.80 -1.02 -10.26
CA THR A 50 -6.98 -0.17 -10.44
C THR A 50 -6.74 1.24 -9.92
N ARG A 51 -6.16 1.39 -8.71
CA ARG A 51 -5.83 2.71 -8.16
C ARG A 51 -4.71 3.42 -8.94
N LEU A 52 -3.71 2.68 -9.45
CA LEU A 52 -2.72 3.22 -10.38
C LEU A 52 -3.37 3.77 -11.66
N GLN A 53 -4.32 3.05 -12.23
CA GLN A 53 -5.03 3.49 -13.43
C GLN A 53 -5.93 4.70 -13.17
N ALA A 54 -6.62 4.74 -12.03
CA ALA A 54 -7.45 5.87 -11.64
C ALA A 54 -6.63 7.16 -11.50
N GLU A 55 -5.42 7.07 -10.93
CA GLU A 55 -4.54 8.23 -10.74
C GLU A 55 -3.77 8.61 -12.02
N ARG A 56 -3.62 7.70 -12.97
CA ARG A 56 -2.76 7.85 -14.17
C ARG A 56 -3.04 9.12 -14.96
N SER A 57 -4.31 9.48 -15.13
CA SER A 57 -4.75 10.65 -15.91
C SER A 57 -4.19 11.97 -15.37
N ASN A 58 -3.88 12.01 -14.08
CA ASN A 58 -3.36 13.18 -13.38
C ASN A 58 -1.82 13.16 -13.27
N ARG A 59 -1.14 12.19 -13.88
CA ARG A 59 0.32 11.98 -13.77
C ARG A 59 0.99 12.08 -15.13
N ILE A 60 2.14 12.76 -15.16
CA ILE A 60 2.96 12.89 -16.36
C ILE A 60 4.45 12.66 -16.02
N GLY A 61 5.23 12.32 -17.04
CA GLY A 61 6.69 12.25 -16.97
C GLY A 61 7.22 11.34 -15.86
N GLN A 62 7.93 11.94 -14.90
CA GLN A 62 8.68 11.23 -13.86
C GLN A 62 7.81 10.40 -12.92
N ALA A 63 6.58 10.82 -12.61
CA ALA A 63 5.68 10.06 -11.74
C ALA A 63 5.29 8.71 -12.37
N LEU A 64 4.96 8.70 -13.67
CA LEU A 64 4.62 7.49 -14.42
C LEU A 64 5.81 6.54 -14.54
N LEU A 65 7.01 7.07 -14.80
CA LEU A 65 8.23 6.28 -14.88
C LEU A 65 8.62 5.73 -13.50
N GLY A 66 8.50 6.55 -12.45
CA GLY A 66 8.77 6.16 -11.07
C GLY A 66 7.94 4.96 -10.63
N ALA A 67 6.62 5.01 -10.84
CA ALA A 67 5.75 3.87 -10.51
C ALA A 67 6.05 2.61 -11.34
N GLN A 68 6.35 2.76 -12.63
CA GLN A 68 6.71 1.62 -13.47
C GLN A 68 8.04 0.99 -13.07
N ASN A 69 9.04 1.81 -12.72
CA ASN A 69 10.34 1.36 -12.23
C ASN A 69 10.16 0.65 -10.90
N ALA A 70 9.49 1.29 -9.94
CA ALA A 70 9.20 0.73 -8.63
C ALA A 70 8.49 -0.63 -8.72
N ARG A 71 7.54 -0.78 -9.65
CA ARG A 71 6.86 -2.06 -9.92
C ARG A 71 7.83 -3.14 -10.40
N ARG A 72 8.67 -2.84 -11.39
CA ARG A 72 9.64 -3.80 -11.94
C ARG A 72 10.72 -4.17 -10.92
N ASP A 73 11.21 -3.18 -10.17
CA ASP A 73 12.20 -3.38 -9.12
C ASP A 73 11.65 -4.25 -8.01
N ALA A 74 10.42 -4.00 -7.56
CA ALA A 74 9.73 -4.82 -6.58
C ALA A 74 9.60 -6.28 -7.02
N GLN A 75 9.21 -6.52 -8.26
CA GLN A 75 9.12 -7.88 -8.81
C GLN A 75 10.47 -8.58 -8.82
N ARG A 76 11.53 -7.86 -9.24
CA ARG A 76 12.90 -8.39 -9.22
C ARG A 76 13.38 -8.68 -7.80
N GLN A 77 13.18 -7.74 -6.88
CA GLN A 77 13.55 -7.88 -5.48
C GLN A 77 12.89 -9.10 -4.86
N PHE A 78 11.58 -9.29 -5.05
CA PHE A 78 10.87 -10.44 -4.48
C PHE A 78 11.35 -11.78 -5.07
N ARG A 79 11.55 -11.85 -6.38
CA ARG A 79 12.01 -13.09 -7.06
C ARG A 79 13.41 -13.51 -6.59
N SER A 80 14.30 -12.53 -6.46
CA SER A 80 15.69 -12.76 -6.05
C SER A 80 15.88 -12.81 -4.52
N ALA A 81 14.84 -12.49 -3.74
CA ALA A 81 14.91 -12.48 -2.28
C ALA A 81 15.05 -13.88 -1.69
N ASN A 82 15.85 -13.97 -0.63
CA ASN A 82 15.88 -15.12 0.27
C ASN A 82 14.60 -15.17 1.13
N ALA A 83 14.42 -16.26 1.89
CA ALA A 83 13.20 -16.48 2.67
C ALA A 83 12.91 -15.33 3.67
N GLU A 84 13.92 -14.88 4.42
CA GLU A 84 13.77 -13.78 5.38
C GLU A 84 13.35 -12.46 4.70
N THR A 85 13.96 -12.15 3.56
CA THR A 85 13.62 -10.94 2.81
C THR A 85 12.23 -11.04 2.22
N ARG A 86 11.81 -12.21 1.72
CA ARG A 86 10.44 -12.42 1.24
C ARG A 86 9.41 -12.22 2.34
N GLU A 87 9.70 -12.70 3.55
CA GLU A 87 8.83 -12.47 4.71
C GLU A 87 8.67 -10.98 5.00
N ARG A 88 9.76 -10.21 5.01
CA ARG A 88 9.69 -8.75 5.15
C ARG A 88 8.90 -8.07 4.03
N LEU A 89 9.04 -8.52 2.79
CA LEU A 89 8.26 -7.98 1.66
C LEU A 89 6.77 -8.35 1.75
N ASN A 90 6.43 -9.52 2.30
CA ASN A 90 5.04 -9.89 2.59
C ASN A 90 4.45 -9.03 3.72
N GLN A 91 5.23 -8.69 4.74
CA GLN A 91 4.83 -7.74 5.78
C GLN A 91 4.60 -6.33 5.21
N GLU A 92 5.41 -5.93 4.22
CA GLU A 92 5.17 -4.67 3.48
C GLU A 92 3.82 -4.71 2.75
N LEU A 93 3.47 -5.84 2.14
CA LEU A 93 2.19 -6.05 1.46
C LEU A 93 0.99 -5.96 2.41
N THR A 94 1.08 -6.56 3.59
CA THR A 94 -0.03 -6.56 4.56
C THR A 94 -0.12 -5.28 5.41
N GLY A 95 0.97 -4.51 5.52
CA GLY A 95 1.01 -3.24 6.23
C GLY A 95 0.87 -2.04 5.28
N THR A 96 2.02 -1.52 4.84
CA THR A 96 2.11 -0.28 4.06
C THR A 96 1.27 -0.32 2.79
N CYS A 97 1.28 -1.44 2.06
CA CYS A 97 0.51 -1.55 0.83
C CYS A 97 -0.99 -1.60 1.07
N ALA A 98 -1.45 -2.34 2.09
CA ALA A 98 -2.87 -2.36 2.45
C ALA A 98 -3.42 -0.96 2.75
N ALA A 99 -2.64 -0.10 3.42
CA ALA A 99 -3.02 1.29 3.71
C ALA A 99 -3.13 2.19 2.46
N LEU A 100 -2.59 1.78 1.31
CA LEU A 100 -2.67 2.49 0.04
C LEU A 100 -3.87 2.06 -0.81
N VAL A 101 -4.66 1.07 -0.40
CA VAL A 101 -5.84 0.59 -1.15
C VAL A 101 -7.08 0.35 -0.28
N GLY A 102 -6.92 0.32 1.04
CA GLY A 102 -8.01 0.44 2.01
C GLY A 102 -8.42 1.89 2.26
#